data_AF-A0A1Y1NEK1-F1
#
_entry.id   AF-A0A1Y1NEK1-F1
#
_cell.length_a   1.000
_cell.length_b   1.000
_cell.length_c   1.000
_cell.angle_alpha   90.00
_cell.angle_beta   90.00
_cell.angle_gamma   90.00
#
_symmetry.space_group_name_H-M   'P 1'
#
loop_
_entity.id
_entity.type
_entity.pdbx_description
1 polymer ?
#
loop_
_entity_poly.entity_id
_entity_poly.type
_entity_poly.pdbx_seq_one_letter_code
_entity_poly.pdbx_strand_id
1 'polypeptide(L)'
;ELGGQKVDVCRNPGITSSLKGYISYTSTESKGMQHLGWSPTNESVQVDYNKSNKEKHFTVCIPLKHIFGSMEDYRQVIVNMRQEMVLIRARSDSDCYIGTANDAVISLTKIQWKVPHVTVSDSAKIGLYERINKGATITIPFRQWELYELPALKQAQSDIWPIKTSTQLEKP
;
A
#
# COMPACT_ATOMS: atom_id res chain seq x y z
N GLU A 1 -2.72 -2.82 -11.65
CA GLU A 1 -2.75 -3.71 -12.82
C GLU A 1 -1.65 -3.33 -13.79
N LEU A 2 -1.10 -4.31 -14.50
CA LEU A 2 -0.11 -4.11 -15.55
C LEU A 2 -0.59 -4.85 -16.80
N GLY A 3 -0.73 -4.13 -17.92
CA GLY A 3 -1.20 -4.71 -19.18
C GLY A 3 -2.58 -5.38 -19.09
N GLY A 4 -3.47 -4.89 -18.23
CA GLY A 4 -4.79 -5.48 -17.99
C GLY A 4 -4.80 -6.70 -17.07
N GLN A 5 -3.62 -7.12 -16.57
CA GLN A 5 -3.53 -8.19 -15.58
C GLN A 5 -3.43 -7.61 -14.17
N LYS A 6 -4.20 -8.18 -13.25
CA LYS A 6 -4.09 -7.90 -11.82
C LYS A 6 -2.77 -8.44 -11.29
N VAL A 7 -2.01 -7.58 -10.62
CA VAL A 7 -0.66 -7.88 -10.10
C VAL A 7 -0.65 -7.95 -8.57
N ASP A 8 -1.43 -7.08 -7.93
CA ASP A 8 -1.54 -7.01 -6.48
C ASP A 8 -2.88 -6.39 -6.10
N VAL A 9 -3.44 -6.82 -4.97
CA VAL A 9 -4.66 -6.28 -4.35
C VAL A 9 -4.47 -6.23 -2.85
N CYS A 10 -4.67 -5.05 -2.28
CA CYS A 10 -4.64 -4.84 -0.84
C CYS A 10 -6.02 -4.43 -0.35
N ARG A 11 -6.63 -5.26 0.51
CA ARG A 11 -7.85 -4.89 1.25
C ARG A 11 -7.46 -4.25 2.57
N ASN A 12 -8.21 -3.23 2.97
CA ASN A 12 -7.99 -2.46 4.19
C ASN A 12 -6.51 -2.04 4.35
N PRO A 13 -5.96 -1.27 3.39
CA PRO A 13 -4.53 -0.99 3.33
C PRO A 13 -4.00 -0.33 4.60
N GLY A 14 -4.78 0.50 5.28
CA GLY A 14 -4.38 1.10 6.57
C GLY A 14 -4.06 0.05 7.64
N ILE A 15 -4.92 -0.96 7.82
CA ILE A 15 -4.75 -2.01 8.84
C ILE A 15 -3.63 -2.96 8.43
N THR A 16 -3.69 -3.50 7.20
CA THR A 16 -2.72 -4.47 6.69
C THR A 16 -1.30 -3.91 6.69
N SER A 17 -1.13 -2.69 6.18
CA SER A 17 0.18 -2.04 6.13
C SER A 17 0.69 -1.66 7.52
N SER A 18 -0.19 -1.33 8.47
CA SER A 18 0.20 -1.07 9.86
C SER A 18 0.68 -2.33 10.57
N LEU A 19 -0.05 -3.45 10.45
CA LEU A 19 0.37 -4.74 11.01
C LEU A 19 1.71 -5.20 10.43
N LYS A 20 1.88 -5.06 9.11
CA LYS A 20 3.17 -5.29 8.44
C LYS A 20 4.26 -4.41 9.05
N GLY A 21 4.00 -3.10 9.18
CA GLY A 21 4.94 -2.14 9.74
C GLY A 21 5.43 -2.52 11.15
N TYR A 22 4.55 -3.02 12.02
CA TYR A 22 4.92 -3.43 13.38
C TYR A 22 5.93 -4.58 13.40
N ILE A 23 5.84 -5.48 12.43
CA ILE A 23 6.66 -6.69 12.37
C ILE A 23 7.93 -6.47 11.55
N SER A 24 7.86 -5.67 10.48
CA SER A 24 8.92 -5.59 9.47
C SER A 24 9.79 -4.35 9.55
N TYR A 25 9.32 -3.24 10.14
CA TYR A 25 10.05 -1.98 10.08
C TYR A 25 11.26 -1.95 11.00
N THR A 26 12.39 -1.53 10.43
CA THR A 26 13.54 -1.10 11.22
C THR A 26 13.22 0.19 11.99
N SER A 27 14.00 0.52 13.01
CA SER A 27 13.84 1.78 13.76
C SER A 27 13.91 3.01 12.82
N THR A 28 14.78 2.98 11.82
CA THR A 28 14.91 4.05 10.82
C THR A 28 13.68 4.16 9.92
N GLU A 29 13.16 3.05 9.41
CA GLU A 29 11.96 3.05 8.58
C GLU A 29 10.74 3.51 9.39
N SER A 30 10.61 3.04 10.64
CA SER A 30 9.58 3.46 11.57
C SER A 30 9.59 4.98 11.77
N LYS A 31 10.75 5.57 12.05
CA LYS A 31 10.90 7.04 12.14
C LYS A 31 10.53 7.73 10.82
N GLY A 32 10.96 7.17 9.70
CA GLY A 32 10.66 7.71 8.37
C GLY A 32 9.19 7.65 7.97
N MET A 33 8.36 6.85 8.64
CA MET A 33 6.91 6.75 8.39
C MET A 33 6.08 7.67 9.30
N GLN A 34 6.70 8.39 10.25
CA GLN A 34 5.97 9.24 11.19
C GLN A 34 5.11 10.29 10.50
N HIS A 35 5.48 10.80 9.32
CA HIS A 35 4.66 11.76 8.55
C HIS A 35 3.41 11.14 7.90
N LEU A 36 3.19 9.84 8.08
CA LEU A 36 1.99 9.12 7.64
C LEU A 36 1.04 8.81 8.81
N GLY A 37 1.33 9.30 10.01
CA GLY A 37 0.61 8.92 11.23
C GLY A 37 1.10 7.62 11.86
N TRP A 38 2.21 7.06 11.38
CA TRP A 38 2.83 5.89 12.01
C TRP A 38 3.46 6.28 13.35
N SER A 39 2.84 5.83 14.45
CA SER A 39 3.26 6.19 15.81
C SER A 39 3.14 4.99 16.77
N PRO A 40 4.07 4.02 16.71
CA PRO A 40 4.00 2.81 17.54
C PRO A 40 4.16 3.08 19.04
N THR A 41 4.63 4.27 19.42
CA THR A 41 4.86 4.69 20.82
C THR A 41 3.98 5.86 21.26
N ASN A 42 2.88 6.16 20.55
CA ASN A 42 1.88 7.19 20.89
C ASN A 42 2.42 8.63 21.00
N GLU A 43 3.13 9.12 19.97
CA GLU A 43 3.76 10.45 20.00
C GLU A 43 3.40 11.40 18.83
N SER A 44 2.46 11.10 17.93
CA SER A 44 2.13 12.12 16.90
C SER A 44 0.72 12.07 16.31
N VAL A 45 0.00 13.16 16.55
CA VAL A 45 -1.14 13.60 15.73
C VAL A 45 -0.57 14.30 14.49
N GLN A 46 -0.98 13.88 13.28
CA GLN A 46 -0.49 14.49 12.04
C GLN A 46 -0.96 15.92 11.85
N VAL A 47 -2.22 16.18 12.18
CA VAL A 47 -2.87 17.47 12.01
C VAL A 47 -3.79 17.68 13.19
N ASP A 48 -3.56 18.74 13.95
CA ASP A 48 -4.51 19.19 14.96
C ASP A 48 -5.58 20.06 14.28
N TYR A 49 -6.84 19.67 14.42
CA TYR A 49 -8.01 20.37 13.91
C TYR A 49 -8.87 20.84 15.09
N ASN A 50 -9.14 22.14 15.12
CA ASN A 50 -10.07 22.75 16.06
C ASN A 50 -11.14 23.50 15.26
N LYS A 51 -12.40 23.45 15.69
CA LYS A 51 -13.53 24.18 15.08
C LYS A 51 -13.30 25.70 14.99
N SER A 52 -12.36 26.26 15.77
CA SER A 52 -11.92 27.66 15.63
C SER A 52 -11.11 27.93 14.34
N ASN A 53 -10.44 26.92 13.79
CA ASN A 53 -9.72 26.95 12.51
C ASN A 53 -10.56 26.24 11.44
N LYS A 54 -11.25 27.03 10.62
CA LYS A 54 -12.30 26.55 9.70
C LYS A 54 -11.82 25.56 8.63
N GLU A 55 -10.52 25.51 8.31
CA GLU A 55 -9.96 24.56 7.35
C GLU A 55 -8.46 24.29 7.63
N LYS A 56 -8.01 23.06 7.41
CA LYS A 56 -6.60 22.66 7.47
C LYS A 56 -6.28 21.80 6.25
N HIS A 57 -5.08 22.00 5.70
CA HIS A 57 -4.59 21.20 4.59
C HIS A 57 -3.42 20.33 5.07
N PHE A 58 -3.35 19.12 4.52
CA PHE A 58 -2.23 18.23 4.74
C PHE A 58 -1.83 17.57 3.43
N THR A 59 -0.62 17.03 3.40
CA THR A 59 -0.11 16.26 2.26
C THR A 59 0.68 15.09 2.82
N VAL A 60 0.36 13.89 2.33
CA VAL A 60 1.03 12.66 2.72
C VAL A 60 1.65 12.00 1.49
N CYS A 61 2.79 11.34 1.68
CA CYS A 61 3.48 10.58 0.64
C CYS A 61 3.69 9.15 1.13
N ILE A 62 2.85 8.24 0.65
CA ILE A 62 2.86 6.84 1.07
C ILE A 62 3.74 6.04 0.09
N PRO A 63 4.82 5.38 0.56
CA PRO A 63 5.60 4.50 -0.29
C PRO A 63 4.74 3.35 -0.81
N LEU A 64 4.80 3.05 -2.11
CA LEU A 64 4.00 1.94 -2.68
C LEU A 64 4.34 0.58 -2.07
N LYS A 65 5.59 0.35 -1.65
CA LYS A 65 6.02 -0.85 -0.91
C LYS A 65 5.34 -1.04 0.45
N HIS A 66 4.76 0.03 1.00
CA HIS A 66 3.99 -0.04 2.24
C HIS A 66 2.64 -0.72 2.01
N ILE A 67 2.02 -0.47 0.86
CA ILE A 67 0.67 -0.95 0.52
C ILE A 67 0.71 -2.24 -0.29
N PHE A 68 1.60 -2.32 -1.29
CA PHE A 68 1.67 -3.39 -2.28
C PHE A 68 2.92 -4.23 -2.05
N GLY A 69 2.72 -5.55 -1.90
CA GLY A 69 3.81 -6.52 -1.76
C GLY A 69 4.64 -6.63 -3.04
N SER A 70 4.01 -6.52 -4.22
CA SER A 70 4.74 -6.58 -5.49
C SER A 70 5.79 -5.46 -5.61
N MET A 71 5.54 -4.30 -5.01
CA MET A 71 6.41 -3.12 -5.05
C MET A 71 7.56 -3.17 -4.04
N GLU A 72 7.57 -4.17 -3.16
CA GLU A 72 8.66 -4.43 -2.22
C GLU A 72 9.77 -5.29 -2.83
N ASP A 73 9.38 -6.31 -3.61
CA ASP A 73 10.31 -7.31 -4.14
C ASP A 73 10.71 -7.08 -5.59
N TYR A 74 9.83 -6.48 -6.39
CA TYR A 74 10.07 -6.34 -7.82
C TYR A 74 11.10 -5.24 -8.12
N ARG A 75 12.24 -5.64 -8.70
CA ARG A 75 13.39 -4.76 -8.99
C ARG A 75 13.67 -4.59 -10.49
N GLN A 76 12.84 -5.17 -11.36
CA GLN A 76 13.06 -5.14 -12.81
C GLN A 76 12.34 -3.95 -13.44
N VAL A 77 12.76 -3.56 -14.65
CA VAL A 77 12.10 -2.46 -15.40
C VAL A 77 10.87 -3.00 -16.12
N ILE A 78 9.78 -2.24 -16.08
CA ILE A 78 8.58 -2.49 -16.87
C ILE A 78 8.64 -1.58 -18.10
N VAL A 79 8.60 -2.18 -19.30
CA VAL A 79 8.74 -1.43 -20.57
C VAL A 79 7.44 -1.47 -21.34
N ASN A 80 6.96 -0.30 -21.78
CA ASN A 80 5.82 -0.15 -22.68
C ASN A 80 4.55 -0.91 -22.23
N MET A 81 4.36 -1.08 -20.92
CA MET A 81 3.16 -1.69 -20.35
C MET A 81 2.26 -0.62 -19.76
N ARG A 82 0.97 -0.68 -20.07
CA ARG A 82 -0.06 0.14 -19.41
C ARG A 82 -0.09 -0.20 -17.92
N GLN A 83 -0.05 0.83 -17.08
CA GLN A 83 -0.07 0.67 -15.63
C GLN A 83 -1.30 1.37 -15.06
N GLU A 84 -2.05 0.68 -14.20
CA GLU A 84 -3.29 1.20 -13.64
C GLU A 84 -3.36 0.96 -12.13
N MET A 85 -3.83 1.97 -11.40
CA MET A 85 -4.09 1.89 -9.97
C MET A 85 -5.54 2.27 -9.71
N VAL A 86 -6.29 1.34 -9.14
CA VAL A 86 -7.68 1.56 -8.74
C VAL A 86 -7.72 1.74 -7.23
N LEU A 87 -8.28 2.87 -6.79
CA LEU A 87 -8.50 3.18 -5.38
C LEU A 87 -10.00 3.20 -5.11
N ILE A 88 -10.41 2.48 -4.07
CA ILE A 88 -11.80 2.44 -3.63
C ILE A 88 -11.86 3.10 -2.26
N ARG A 89 -12.58 4.22 -2.18
CA ARG A 89 -12.81 4.95 -0.92
C ARG A 89 -14.15 4.51 -0.32
N ALA A 90 -14.18 4.35 1.00
CA ALA A 90 -15.42 4.15 1.73
C ALA A 90 -16.35 5.37 1.60
N ARG A 91 -17.64 5.18 1.88
CA ARG A 91 -18.63 6.27 1.84
C ARG A 91 -18.50 7.25 3.02
N SER A 92 -17.84 6.82 4.10
CA SER A 92 -17.65 7.56 5.35
C SER A 92 -16.15 7.65 5.66
N ASP A 93 -15.74 8.74 6.30
CA ASP A 93 -14.36 8.98 6.76
C ASP A 93 -14.23 8.84 8.28
N SER A 94 -15.21 8.20 8.93
CA SER A 94 -15.28 8.03 10.38
C SER A 94 -14.08 7.27 10.98
N ASP A 95 -13.36 6.49 10.16
CA ASP A 95 -12.16 5.74 10.52
C ASP A 95 -10.85 6.51 10.22
N CYS A 96 -10.93 7.71 9.66
CA CYS A 96 -9.75 8.47 9.22
C CYS A 96 -9.25 9.51 10.23
N TYR A 97 -9.99 9.75 11.32
CA TYR A 97 -9.61 10.72 12.36
C TYR A 97 -10.09 10.29 13.74
N ILE A 98 -9.48 10.86 14.78
CA ILE A 98 -9.90 10.71 16.18
C ILE A 98 -10.31 12.10 16.68
N GLY A 99 -11.54 12.24 17.17
CA GLY A 99 -12.07 13.52 17.63
C GLY A 99 -13.25 13.38 18.58
N THR A 100 -13.58 14.45 19.29
CA THR A 100 -14.70 14.51 20.24
C THR A 100 -16.07 14.65 19.56
N ALA A 101 -16.11 14.96 18.25
CA ALA A 101 -17.33 15.07 17.46
C ALA A 101 -17.12 14.51 16.05
N ASN A 102 -18.17 13.92 15.47
CA ASN A 102 -18.17 13.30 14.12
C ASN A 102 -18.35 14.33 12.98
N ASP A 103 -17.75 15.51 13.11
CA ASP A 103 -18.07 16.65 12.26
C ASP A 103 -16.94 17.00 11.27
N ALA A 104 -15.82 16.28 11.30
CA ALA A 104 -14.72 16.52 10.38
C ALA A 104 -15.01 15.85 9.02
N VAL A 105 -14.90 16.64 7.95
CA VAL A 105 -15.04 16.18 6.56
C VAL A 105 -13.67 16.23 5.91
N ILE A 106 -13.20 15.10 5.39
CA ILE A 106 -11.93 15.02 4.68
C ILE A 106 -12.19 15.14 3.18
N SER A 107 -11.68 16.19 2.55
CA SER A 107 -11.74 16.37 1.10
C SER A 107 -10.40 15.99 0.46
N LEU A 108 -10.45 15.12 -0.55
CA LEU A 108 -9.27 14.75 -1.33
C LEU A 108 -9.18 15.65 -2.56
N THR A 109 -8.31 16.65 -2.50
CA THR A 109 -8.12 17.59 -3.61
C THR A 109 -7.33 16.98 -4.76
N LYS A 110 -6.31 16.18 -4.44
CA LYS A 110 -5.35 15.68 -5.43
C LYS A 110 -4.76 14.35 -5.01
N ILE A 111 -4.84 13.35 -5.88
CA ILE A 111 -4.18 12.05 -5.72
C ILE A 111 -3.21 11.89 -6.88
N GLN A 112 -1.96 11.58 -6.55
CA GLN A 112 -0.93 11.27 -7.54
C GLN A 112 -0.12 10.08 -7.05
N TRP A 113 0.24 9.23 -7.99
CA TRP A 113 1.19 8.15 -7.77
C TRP A 113 2.45 8.48 -8.57
N LYS A 114 3.61 8.22 -7.97
CA LYS A 114 4.92 8.52 -8.55
C LYS A 114 5.65 7.21 -8.76
N VAL A 115 5.94 6.89 -10.02
CA VAL A 115 6.76 5.73 -10.40
C VAL A 115 8.08 6.24 -10.97
N PRO A 116 9.22 5.73 -10.49
CA PRO A 116 10.52 6.07 -11.06
C PRO A 116 10.57 5.73 -12.56
N HIS A 117 10.91 6.72 -13.39
CA HIS A 117 11.17 6.51 -14.81
C HIS A 117 12.68 6.39 -15.03
N VAL A 118 13.13 5.29 -15.62
CA VAL A 118 14.55 5.02 -15.87
C VAL A 118 14.84 5.15 -17.36
N THR A 119 15.78 6.03 -17.71
CA THR A 119 16.34 6.12 -19.06
C THR A 119 17.61 5.27 -19.13
N VAL A 120 17.63 4.30 -20.05
CA VAL A 120 18.79 3.41 -20.27
C VAL A 120 19.69 3.95 -21.37
N SER A 121 20.99 3.60 -21.34
CA SER A 121 21.93 3.89 -22.42
C SER A 121 21.58 3.10 -23.69
N ASP A 122 22.03 3.57 -24.85
CA ASP A 122 21.70 2.92 -26.14
C ASP A 122 22.14 1.44 -26.19
N SER A 123 23.30 1.12 -25.61
CA SER A 123 23.77 -0.27 -25.51
C SER A 123 22.82 -1.15 -24.69
N ALA A 124 22.35 -0.68 -23.53
CA ALA A 124 21.39 -1.43 -22.72
C ALA A 124 20.00 -1.47 -23.36
N LYS A 125 19.62 -0.42 -24.09
CA LYS A 125 18.35 -0.31 -24.82
C LYS A 125 18.23 -1.39 -25.91
N ILE A 126 19.31 -1.68 -26.64
CA ILE A 126 19.35 -2.77 -27.63
C ILE A 126 19.02 -4.11 -26.97
N GLY A 127 19.69 -4.45 -25.86
CA GLY A 127 19.43 -5.69 -25.13
C GLY A 127 18.00 -5.80 -24.58
N LEU A 128 17.42 -4.68 -24.13
CA LEU A 128 16.01 -4.60 -23.73
C LEU A 128 15.07 -4.86 -24.91
N TYR A 129 15.31 -4.24 -26.07
CA TYR A 129 14.50 -4.47 -27.27
C TYR A 129 14.59 -5.90 -27.79
N GLU A 130 15.77 -6.53 -27.73
CA GLU A 130 15.91 -7.94 -28.09
C GLU A 130 15.04 -8.84 -27.20
N ARG A 131 14.99 -8.59 -25.88
CA ARG A 131 14.13 -9.34 -24.96
C ARG A 131 12.65 -9.11 -25.25
N ILE A 132 12.27 -7.88 -25.57
CA ILE A 132 10.89 -7.52 -25.93
C ILE A 132 10.48 -8.20 -27.24
N ASN A 133 11.33 -8.16 -28.28
CA ASN A 133 11.07 -8.77 -29.57
C ASN A 133 10.96 -10.31 -29.49
N LYS A 134 11.69 -10.92 -28.56
CA LYS A 134 11.57 -12.36 -28.24
C LYS A 134 10.31 -12.71 -27.44
N GLY A 135 9.51 -11.73 -27.04
CA GLY A 135 8.32 -11.95 -26.21
C GLY A 135 8.66 -12.49 -24.82
N ALA A 136 9.81 -12.09 -24.26
CA ALA A 136 10.26 -12.62 -22.97
C ALA A 136 9.25 -12.32 -21.86
N THR A 137 8.81 -13.36 -21.15
CA THR A 137 7.89 -13.22 -20.02
C THR A 137 8.58 -12.52 -18.85
N ILE A 138 7.87 -11.57 -18.23
CA ILE A 138 8.34 -10.90 -17.01
C ILE A 138 7.67 -11.59 -15.83
N THR A 139 8.46 -12.24 -14.98
CA THR A 139 7.97 -12.79 -13.73
C THR A 139 7.92 -11.69 -12.68
N ILE A 140 6.74 -11.45 -12.13
CA ILE A 140 6.53 -10.49 -11.05
C ILE A 140 6.21 -11.30 -9.78
N PRO A 141 7.08 -11.26 -8.75
CA PRO A 141 6.73 -11.85 -7.47
C PRO A 141 5.57 -11.05 -6.86
N PHE A 142 4.61 -11.76 -6.28
CA PHE A 142 3.51 -11.16 -5.55
C PHE A 142 3.49 -11.71 -4.13
N ARG A 143 3.05 -10.88 -3.18
CA ARG A 143 2.72 -11.26 -1.81
C ARG A 143 1.33 -10.76 -1.52
N GLN A 144 0.40 -11.69 -1.34
CA GLN A 144 -0.96 -11.36 -0.93
C GLN A 144 -1.08 -11.47 0.59
N TRP A 145 -1.70 -10.47 1.20
CA TRP A 145 -2.02 -10.48 2.61
C TRP A 145 -3.52 -10.75 2.78
N GLU A 146 -3.87 -11.74 3.60
CA GLU A 146 -5.25 -12.00 4.00
C GLU A 146 -5.46 -11.52 5.44
N LEU A 147 -6.35 -10.54 5.61
CA LEU A 147 -6.79 -10.09 6.94
C LEU A 147 -7.92 -11.00 7.42
N TYR A 148 -7.73 -11.61 8.58
CA TYR A 148 -8.77 -12.35 9.28
C TYR A 148 -9.24 -11.56 10.48
N GLU A 149 -10.47 -11.05 10.41
CA GLU A 149 -11.09 -10.29 11.49
C GLU A 149 -12.04 -11.19 12.28
N LEU A 150 -11.86 -11.22 13.60
CA LEU A 150 -12.77 -11.91 14.50
C LEU A 150 -13.91 -10.96 14.86
N PRO A 151 -15.18 -11.30 14.55
CA PRO A 151 -16.32 -10.41 14.81
C PRO A 151 -16.57 -10.17 16.30
N ALA A 152 -16.11 -11.10 17.16
CA ALA A 152 -16.08 -10.93 18.60
C ALA A 152 -14.88 -11.69 19.17
N LEU A 153 -14.26 -11.12 20.20
CA LEU A 153 -13.21 -11.81 20.93
C LEU A 153 -13.80 -13.00 21.67
N LYS A 154 -13.32 -14.21 21.37
CA LYS A 154 -13.73 -15.41 22.10
C LYS A 154 -13.17 -15.34 23.52
N GLN A 155 -13.95 -15.79 24.51
CA GLN A 155 -13.48 -15.92 25.89
C GLN A 155 -12.47 -17.08 26.08
N ALA A 156 -12.33 -17.95 25.07
CA ALA A 156 -11.37 -19.04 25.08
C ALA A 156 -9.93 -18.52 24.96
N GLN A 157 -9.00 -19.13 25.70
CA GLN A 157 -7.57 -18.81 25.65
C GLN A 157 -6.81 -19.48 24.48
N SER A 158 -7.52 -20.26 23.66
CA SER A 158 -6.96 -20.95 22.49
C SER A 158 -7.88 -20.74 21.28
N ASP A 159 -7.30 -20.44 20.13
CA ASP A 159 -8.02 -20.37 18.85
C ASP A 159 -7.34 -21.24 17.80
N ILE A 160 -8.16 -21.79 16.90
CA ILE A 160 -7.68 -22.61 15.78
C ILE A 160 -7.63 -21.69 14.56
N TRP A 161 -6.42 -21.44 14.06
CA TRP A 161 -6.23 -20.69 12.82
C TRP A 161 -6.20 -21.64 11.62
N PRO A 162 -7.22 -21.67 10.76
CA PRO A 162 -7.16 -22.43 9.51
C PRO A 162 -6.23 -21.71 8.53
N ILE A 163 -5.02 -22.22 8.35
CA ILE A 163 -4.08 -21.74 7.32
C ILE A 163 -4.61 -22.24 5.98
N LYS A 164 -5.14 -21.32 5.16
CA LYS A 164 -5.57 -21.65 3.79
C LYS A 164 -4.34 -21.65 2.88
N THR A 165 -4.06 -22.79 2.28
CA THR A 165 -3.08 -22.91 1.21
C THR A 165 -3.81 -22.85 -0.14
N SER A 166 -3.49 -21.88 -0.97
CA SER A 166 -3.98 -21.84 -2.36
C SER A 166 -3.11 -22.75 -3.24
N THR A 167 -3.74 -23.54 -4.11
CA THR A 167 -3.03 -24.29 -5.17
C THR A 167 -2.70 -23.43 -6.39
N GLN A 168 -3.22 -22.20 -6.46
CA GLN A 168 -2.94 -21.26 -7.54
C GLN A 168 -1.62 -20.53 -7.27
N LEU A 169 -0.50 -21.18 -7.58
CA LEU A 169 0.84 -20.62 -7.39
C LEU A 169 1.12 -19.36 -8.24
N GLU A 170 0.37 -19.18 -9.33
CA GLU A 170 0.70 -18.21 -10.39
C GLU A 170 -0.27 -17.02 -10.50
N LYS A 171 -1.26 -16.90 -9.62
CA LYS A 171 -2.26 -15.82 -9.68
C LYS A 171 -2.36 -15.05 -8.36
N PRO A 172 -2.22 -13.71 -8.39
CA PRO A 172 -2.53 -12.84 -7.27
C PRO A 172 -4.04 -12.65 -7.06
#